data_AF-A0A0R1NVM1-F1
#
_entry.id   AF-A0A0R1NVM1-F1
#
_cell.length_a   1.000
_cell.length_b   1.000
_cell.length_c   1.000
_cell.angle_alpha   90.00
_cell.angle_beta   90.00
_cell.angle_gamma   90.00
#
_symmetry.space_group_name_H-M   'P 1'
#
loop_
_entity.id
_entity.type
_entity.pdbx_description
1 polymer ?
#
loop_
_entity_poly.entity_id
_entity_poly.type
_entity_poly.pdbx_seq_one_letter_code
_entity_poly.pdbx_strand_id
1 'polypeptide(L)'
;MSDKTVMDAKTFFKTYFDRLIRISGYSFADLMPTNINNLQLRDNGYSNEIKQAERVIHCVAKAINDSKSEPRKPYKAILTGVYLKNELNWEVRNEIGYSNTRYYVLKKQALEEFAERFNYYAVQEGISSLIELS
;
A
#
# COMPACT_ATOMS: atom_id res chain seq x y z
N MET A 1 17.48 -11.86 16.92
CA MET A 1 16.90 -10.60 16.39
C MET A 1 16.84 -10.78 14.89
N SER A 2 15.66 -10.74 14.26
CA SER A 2 15.61 -10.71 12.80
C SER A 2 15.94 -9.30 12.35
N ASP A 3 16.78 -9.16 11.33
CA ASP A 3 17.11 -7.85 10.77
C ASP A 3 15.85 -7.17 10.22
N LYS A 4 15.69 -5.90 10.55
CA LYS A 4 14.62 -5.04 10.01
C LYS A 4 14.76 -5.00 8.49
N THR A 5 13.68 -5.28 7.77
CA THR A 5 13.70 -5.21 6.31
C THR A 5 13.44 -3.78 5.85
N VAL A 6 14.40 -3.18 5.17
CA VAL A 6 14.27 -1.85 4.55
C VAL A 6 14.26 -2.00 3.03
N MET A 7 13.27 -1.43 2.36
CA MET A 7 13.17 -1.48 0.90
C MET A 7 12.37 -0.31 0.34
N ASP A 8 12.52 0.01 -0.93
CA ASP A 8 11.69 1.03 -1.56
C ASP A 8 10.25 0.54 -1.81
N ALA A 9 9.29 1.47 -1.78
CA ALA A 9 7.87 1.15 -1.98
C ALA A 9 7.57 0.42 -3.30
N LYS A 10 8.32 0.72 -4.38
CA LYS A 10 8.12 0.04 -5.67
C LYS A 10 8.56 -1.43 -5.58
N THR A 11 9.68 -1.72 -4.93
CA THR A 11 10.15 -3.08 -4.67
C THR A 11 9.21 -3.85 -3.76
N PHE A 12 8.65 -3.20 -2.74
CA PHE A 12 7.62 -3.77 -1.87
C PHE A 12 6.42 -4.29 -2.69
N PHE A 13 5.82 -3.42 -3.50
CA PHE A 13 4.67 -3.77 -4.33
C PHE A 13 4.99 -4.87 -5.35
N LYS A 14 6.19 -4.85 -5.94
CA LYS A 14 6.59 -5.81 -6.98
C LYS A 14 6.86 -7.21 -6.42
N THR A 15 7.43 -7.30 -5.21
CA THR A 15 8.06 -8.55 -4.74
C THR A 15 7.32 -9.18 -3.57
N TYR A 16 6.70 -8.38 -2.69
CA TYR A 16 6.19 -8.87 -1.40
C TYR A 16 4.67 -8.78 -1.28
N PHE A 17 4.06 -7.77 -1.92
CA PHE A 17 2.66 -7.43 -1.68
C PHE A 17 1.70 -8.59 -1.96
N ASP A 18 1.78 -9.22 -3.14
CA ASP A 18 0.94 -10.36 -3.50
C ASP A 18 1.09 -11.54 -2.53
N ARG A 19 2.31 -11.78 -2.03
CA ARG A 19 2.57 -12.85 -1.05
C ARG A 19 1.90 -12.52 0.27
N LEU A 20 2.01 -11.27 0.73
CA LEU A 20 1.41 -10.82 2.00
C LEU A 20 -0.11 -10.83 1.95
N ILE A 21 -0.72 -10.48 0.81
CA ILE A 21 -2.16 -10.65 0.56
C ILE A 21 -2.55 -12.13 0.77
N ARG A 22 -1.85 -13.07 0.13
CA ARG A 22 -2.13 -14.51 0.28
C ARG A 22 -1.97 -15.02 1.72
N ILE A 23 -0.92 -14.59 2.42
CA ILE A 23 -0.66 -15.01 3.81
C ILE A 23 -1.70 -14.43 4.76
N SER A 24 -2.02 -13.15 4.61
CA SER A 24 -3.03 -12.51 5.44
C SER A 24 -4.42 -13.11 5.19
N GLY A 25 -4.73 -13.53 3.97
CA GLY A 25 -6.08 -14.00 3.60
C GLY A 25 -7.05 -12.87 3.29
N TYR A 26 -6.56 -11.63 3.15
CA TYR A 26 -7.32 -10.54 2.53
C TYR A 26 -7.30 -10.68 1.01
N SER A 27 -8.19 -9.96 0.35
CA SER A 27 -8.21 -9.72 -1.10
C SER A 27 -7.89 -8.26 -1.40
N PHE A 28 -7.44 -7.95 -2.61
CA PHE A 28 -7.24 -6.55 -3.03
C PHE A 28 -8.52 -5.70 -2.91
N ALA A 29 -9.70 -6.32 -3.05
CA ALA A 29 -10.98 -5.64 -2.88
C ALA A 29 -11.18 -5.15 -1.43
N ASP A 30 -10.69 -5.90 -0.44
CA ASP A 30 -10.80 -5.50 0.98
C ASP A 30 -9.97 -4.24 1.29
N LEU A 31 -8.87 -4.05 0.56
CA LEU A 31 -7.96 -2.90 0.73
C LEU A 31 -8.46 -1.63 0.03
N MET A 32 -9.52 -1.71 -0.77
CA MET A 32 -10.04 -0.55 -1.49
C MET A 32 -10.46 0.55 -0.52
N PRO A 33 -10.23 1.85 -0.82
CA PRO A 33 -10.63 2.95 0.05
C PRO A 33 -12.12 2.92 0.45
N THR A 34 -13.00 2.40 -0.41
CA THR A 34 -14.43 2.24 -0.11
C THR A 34 -14.72 1.18 0.96
N ASN A 35 -13.82 0.23 1.16
CA ASN A 35 -13.96 -0.90 2.08
C ASN A 35 -13.07 -0.76 3.32
N ILE A 36 -12.31 0.32 3.46
CA ILE A 36 -11.33 0.50 4.55
C ILE A 36 -11.93 0.32 5.94
N ASN A 37 -13.18 0.75 6.15
CA ASN A 37 -13.87 0.63 7.44
C ASN A 37 -14.19 -0.83 7.82
N ASN A 38 -14.21 -1.74 6.84
CA ASN A 38 -14.47 -3.17 7.05
C ASN A 38 -13.16 -3.94 7.28
N LEU A 39 -12.00 -3.32 7.08
CA LEU A 39 -10.70 -3.96 7.24
C LEU A 39 -10.32 -3.98 8.72
N GLN A 40 -10.66 -5.07 9.42
CA GLN A 40 -10.31 -5.26 10.82
C GLN A 40 -9.29 -6.38 10.99
N LEU A 41 -8.28 -6.15 11.84
CA LEU A 41 -7.36 -7.19 12.27
C LEU A 41 -8.15 -8.33 12.94
N ARG A 42 -7.83 -9.57 12.58
CA ARG A 42 -8.51 -10.72 13.13
C ARG A 42 -7.84 -11.15 14.44
N ASP A 43 -8.61 -11.25 15.51
CA ASP A 43 -8.12 -11.64 16.85
C ASP A 43 -8.23 -13.15 17.11
N ASN A 44 -8.06 -13.94 16.05
CA ASN A 44 -8.10 -15.39 16.09
C ASN A 44 -6.70 -15.96 16.39
N GLY A 45 -6.67 -17.20 16.88
CA GLY A 45 -5.46 -17.93 17.29
C GLY A 45 -4.49 -18.29 16.15
N TYR A 46 -4.42 -17.47 15.09
CA TYR A 46 -3.51 -17.63 13.97
C TYR A 46 -2.04 -17.48 14.37
N SER A 47 -1.18 -18.05 13.53
CA SER A 47 0.26 -17.97 13.68
C SER A 47 0.74 -16.51 13.64
N ASN A 48 1.92 -16.27 14.23
CA ASN A 48 2.55 -14.94 14.20
C ASN A 48 2.80 -14.46 12.77
N GLU A 49 3.10 -15.35 11.82
CA GLU A 49 3.30 -14.97 10.41
C GLU A 49 2.04 -14.36 9.79
N ILE A 50 0.87 -14.98 10.02
CA ILE A 50 -0.41 -14.46 9.53
C ILE A 50 -0.72 -13.11 10.18
N LYS A 51 -0.55 -13.00 11.50
CA LYS A 51 -0.78 -11.75 12.24
C LYS A 51 0.10 -10.60 11.76
N GLN A 52 1.37 -10.88 11.47
CA GLN A 52 2.29 -9.89 10.92
C GLN A 52 1.90 -9.49 9.50
N ALA A 53 1.54 -10.44 8.64
CA ALA A 53 1.07 -10.14 7.30
C ALA A 53 -0.21 -9.29 7.31
N GLU A 54 -1.18 -9.62 8.17
CA GLU A 54 -2.40 -8.82 8.34
C GLU A 54 -2.10 -7.38 8.74
N ARG A 55 -1.21 -7.17 9.71
CA ARG A 55 -0.81 -5.82 10.13
C ARG A 55 -0.11 -5.05 9.01
N VAL A 56 0.78 -5.69 8.26
CA VAL A 56 1.42 -5.06 7.10
C VAL A 56 0.37 -4.66 6.06
N ILE A 57 -0.56 -5.56 5.73
CA ILE A 57 -1.64 -5.28 4.77
C ILE A 57 -2.57 -4.16 5.25
N HIS A 58 -2.87 -4.12 6.55
CA HIS A 58 -3.64 -3.04 7.15
C HIS A 58 -2.93 -1.69 7.03
N CYS A 59 -1.61 -1.64 7.25
CA CYS A 59 -0.80 -0.44 6.99
C CYS A 59 -0.83 -0.01 5.51
N VAL A 60 -0.78 -0.96 4.57
CA VAL A 60 -0.90 -0.66 3.12
C VAL A 60 -2.24 0.01 2.83
N ALA A 61 -3.34 -0.58 3.30
CA ALA A 61 -4.69 -0.08 3.05
C ALA A 61 -4.87 1.34 3.60
N LYS A 62 -4.45 1.56 4.86
CA LYS A 62 -4.49 2.88 5.50
C LYS A 62 -3.61 3.90 4.77
N ALA A 63 -2.39 3.53 4.36
CA ALA A 63 -1.49 4.42 3.64
C ALA A 63 -2.04 4.85 2.26
N ILE A 64 -2.64 3.91 1.51
CA ILE A 64 -3.32 4.23 0.24
C ILE A 64 -4.54 5.11 0.49
N ASN A 65 -5.37 4.76 1.48
CA ASN A 65 -6.56 5.53 1.82
C ASN A 65 -6.25 6.96 2.28
N ASP A 66 -5.14 7.18 2.98
CA ASP A 66 -4.81 8.52 3.50
C ASP A 66 -3.92 9.33 2.53
N SER A 67 -3.47 8.71 1.43
CA SER A 67 -2.74 9.39 0.36
C SER A 67 -3.57 10.53 -0.25
N LYS A 68 -2.88 11.59 -0.68
CA LYS A 68 -3.53 12.75 -1.32
C LYS A 68 -4.41 12.33 -2.50
N SER A 69 -5.53 13.03 -2.61
CA SER A 69 -6.55 12.82 -3.64
C SER A 69 -6.99 14.17 -4.24
N GLU A 70 -6.02 15.04 -4.48
CA GLU A 70 -6.23 16.37 -5.07
C GLU A 70 -6.01 16.31 -6.59
N PRO A 71 -6.63 17.20 -7.39
CA PRO A 71 -6.42 17.22 -8.84
C PRO A 71 -4.95 17.26 -9.25
N ARG A 72 -4.11 18.02 -8.53
CA ARG A 72 -2.67 18.16 -8.81
C ARG A 72 -1.78 17.10 -8.18
N LYS A 73 -2.34 16.30 -7.26
CA LYS A 73 -1.67 15.23 -6.50
C LYS A 73 -2.62 14.03 -6.38
N PRO A 74 -2.97 13.37 -7.50
CA PRO A 74 -3.96 12.28 -7.51
C PRO A 74 -3.32 10.96 -7.06
N TYR A 75 -2.56 10.98 -5.96
CA TYR A 75 -1.72 9.86 -5.53
C TYR A 75 -2.53 8.63 -5.14
N LYS A 76 -3.63 8.82 -4.41
CA LYS A 76 -4.58 7.76 -4.07
C LYS A 76 -5.11 7.05 -5.33
N ALA A 77 -5.49 7.81 -6.35
CA ALA A 77 -5.99 7.24 -7.61
C ALA A 77 -4.90 6.42 -8.31
N ILE A 78 -3.68 6.95 -8.39
CA ILE A 78 -2.53 6.23 -8.97
C ILE A 78 -2.25 4.93 -8.22
N LEU A 79 -2.18 4.98 -6.89
CA LEU A 79 -1.86 3.81 -6.07
C LEU A 79 -2.98 2.75 -6.15
N THR A 80 -4.24 3.18 -6.06
CA THR A 80 -5.40 2.29 -6.14
C THR A 80 -5.48 1.61 -7.51
N GLY A 81 -5.37 2.38 -8.60
CA GLY A 81 -5.46 1.85 -9.95
C GLY A 81 -4.36 0.83 -10.24
N VAL A 82 -3.11 1.22 -10.01
CA VAL A 82 -1.97 0.35 -10.33
C VAL A 82 -1.87 -0.87 -9.40
N TYR A 83 -2.05 -0.69 -8.10
CA TYR A 83 -1.68 -1.73 -7.13
C TYR A 83 -2.86 -2.50 -6.52
N LEU A 84 -4.09 -1.96 -6.53
CA LEU A 84 -5.26 -2.67 -6.02
C LEU A 84 -6.15 -3.20 -7.15
N LYS A 85 -6.25 -2.46 -8.25
CA LYS A 85 -7.04 -2.87 -9.42
C LYS A 85 -6.22 -3.52 -10.54
N ASN A 86 -4.89 -3.48 -10.43
CA ASN A 86 -3.98 -3.99 -11.47
C ASN A 86 -4.18 -3.34 -12.84
N GLU A 87 -4.59 -2.06 -12.87
CA GLU A 87 -4.71 -1.26 -14.09
C GLU A 87 -3.31 -0.94 -14.63
N LEU A 88 -3.20 -0.90 -15.96
CA LEU A 88 -1.97 -0.50 -16.61
C LEU A 88 -1.73 1.00 -16.41
N ASN A 89 -0.47 1.39 -16.30
CA ASN A 89 -0.10 2.80 -16.09
C ASN A 89 -0.70 3.76 -17.13
N TRP A 90 -0.88 3.31 -18.38
CA TRP A 90 -1.47 4.13 -19.42
C TRP A 90 -2.98 4.32 -19.24
N GLU A 91 -3.69 3.35 -18.65
CA GLU A 91 -5.13 3.43 -18.33
C GLU A 91 -5.34 4.47 -17.25
N VAL A 92 -4.68 4.28 -16.09
CA VAL A 92 -4.71 5.22 -14.97
C VAL A 92 -4.34 6.62 -15.40
N ARG A 93 -3.27 6.76 -16.21
CA ARG A 93 -2.83 8.06 -16.75
C ARG A 93 -3.93 8.76 -17.54
N ASN A 94 -4.61 8.02 -18.41
CA ASN A 94 -5.66 8.56 -19.26
C ASN A 94 -6.86 8.99 -18.40
N GLU A 95 -7.22 8.21 -17.37
CA GLU A 95 -8.29 8.54 -16.43
C GLU A 95 -8.01 9.84 -15.65
N ILE A 96 -6.78 10.04 -15.18
CA ILE A 96 -6.40 11.24 -14.42
C ILE A 96 -5.98 12.44 -15.29
N GLY A 97 -5.96 12.27 -16.62
CA GLY A 97 -5.76 13.37 -17.58
C GLY A 97 -4.34 13.96 -17.66
N TYR A 98 -3.30 13.18 -17.34
CA TYR A 98 -1.91 13.66 -17.37
C TYR A 98 -1.11 13.16 -18.56
N SER A 99 -0.12 13.96 -19.00
CA SER A 99 0.86 13.51 -20.00
C SER A 99 1.72 12.37 -19.44
N ASN A 100 2.33 11.58 -20.33
CA ASN A 100 3.17 10.45 -19.93
C ASN A 100 4.28 10.84 -18.94
N THR A 101 5.06 11.87 -19.29
CA THR A 101 6.15 12.35 -18.44
C THR A 101 5.65 12.84 -17.08
N ARG A 102 4.54 13.60 -17.07
CA ARG A 102 3.97 14.13 -15.82
C ARG A 102 3.42 13.01 -14.93
N TYR A 103 2.78 12.01 -15.52
CA TYR A 103 2.27 10.84 -14.81
C TYR A 103 3.37 10.10 -14.07
N TYR A 104 4.51 9.80 -14.71
CA TYR A 104 5.59 9.07 -14.03
C TYR A 104 6.24 9.88 -12.90
N VAL A 105 6.28 11.21 -13.02
CA VAL A 105 6.68 12.10 -11.90
C VAL A 105 5.69 11.97 -10.74
N LEU A 106 4.38 12.08 -11.02
CA LEU A 106 3.33 11.96 -9.99
C LEU A 106 3.31 10.57 -9.35
N LYS A 107 3.53 9.50 -10.13
CA LYS A 107 3.61 8.13 -9.61
C LYS A 107 4.79 7.95 -8.65
N LYS A 108 5.94 8.53 -8.99
CA LYS A 108 7.11 8.51 -8.08
C LYS A 108 6.77 9.21 -6.77
N GLN A 109 6.18 10.40 -6.84
CA GLN A 109 5.76 11.16 -5.66
C GLN A 109 4.67 10.45 -4.84
N ALA A 110 3.78 9.71 -5.51
CA ALA A 110 2.76 8.90 -4.84
C ALA A 110 3.40 7.75 -4.04
N LEU A 111 4.45 7.11 -4.57
CA LEU A 111 5.19 6.05 -3.88
C LEU A 111 6.01 6.60 -2.70
N GLU A 112 6.62 7.77 -2.85
CA GLU A 112 7.34 8.48 -1.78
C GLU A 112 6.37 8.83 -0.63
N GLU A 113 5.22 9.46 -0.92
CA GLU A 113 4.21 9.75 0.11
C GLU A 113 3.62 8.47 0.73
N PHE A 114 3.42 7.42 -0.07
CA PHE A 114 2.97 6.13 0.43
C PHE A 114 3.94 5.53 1.45
N ALA A 115 5.26 5.58 1.18
CA ALA A 115 6.27 5.07 2.09
C ALA A 115 6.23 5.80 3.44
N GLU A 116 6.16 7.13 3.44
CA GLU A 116 6.03 7.95 4.64
C GLU A 116 4.79 7.56 5.47
N ARG A 117 3.64 7.44 4.82
CA ARG A 117 2.38 7.06 5.46
C ARG A 117 2.39 5.63 5.97
N PHE A 118 2.93 4.70 5.19
CA PHE A 118 3.06 3.31 5.59
C PHE A 118 3.91 3.21 6.85
N ASN A 119 5.06 3.89 6.91
CA ASN A 119 5.94 3.87 8.07
C ASN A 119 5.26 4.47 9.31
N TYR A 120 4.47 5.52 9.15
CA TYR A 120 3.64 6.06 10.22
C TYR A 120 2.70 4.99 10.80
N TYR A 121 1.94 4.29 9.96
CA TYR A 121 1.06 3.21 10.45
C TYR A 121 1.84 2.00 10.96
N ALA A 122 2.99 1.67 10.39
CA ALA A 122 3.83 0.58 10.87
C ALA A 122 4.28 0.81 12.33
N VAL A 123 4.54 2.06 12.71
CA VAL A 123 4.78 2.43 14.11
C VAL A 123 3.53 2.23 14.97
N GLN A 124 2.36 2.70 14.51
CA GLN A 124 1.09 2.56 15.25
C GLN A 124 0.68 1.10 15.48
N GLU A 125 0.90 0.24 14.47
CA GLU A 125 0.56 -1.19 14.52
C GLU A 125 1.67 -2.05 15.18
N GLY A 126 2.75 -1.43 15.64
CA GLY A 126 3.85 -2.08 16.36
C GLY A 126 4.69 -3.03 15.48
N ILE A 127 4.78 -2.75 14.18
CA ILE A 127 5.53 -3.56 13.19
C ILE A 127 6.72 -2.83 12.56
N SER A 128 7.07 -1.64 13.05
CA SER A 128 8.19 -0.83 12.55
C SER A 128 9.57 -1.47 12.75
N SER A 129 9.68 -2.48 13.61
CA SER A 129 10.89 -3.32 13.74
C SER A 129 11.00 -4.39 12.67
N LEU A 130 9.89 -4.72 11.98
CA LEU A 130 9.84 -5.74 10.93
C LEU A 130 10.15 -5.15 9.56
N ILE A 131 9.53 -4.01 9.23
CA ILE A 131 9.59 -3.40 7.91
C ILE A 131 9.60 -1.87 7.97
N GLU A 132 10.37 -1.26 7.07
CA GLU A 132 10.35 0.16 6.75
C GLU A 132 10.45 0.35 5.24
N LEU A 133 9.68 1.29 4.72
CA LEU A 133 9.70 1.65 3.30
C LEU A 133 10.45 2.96 3.07
N SER A 134 11.22 3.03 1.99
CA SER A 134 11.92 4.25 1.52
C SER A 134 11.39 4.77 0.19
#